data_AF-U2RE35-F1
#
_entry.id   AF-U2RE35-F1
#
_cell.length_a   1.000
_cell.length_b   1.000
_cell.length_c   1.000
_cell.angle_alpha   90.00
_cell.angle_beta   90.00
_cell.angle_gamma   90.00
#
_symmetry.space_group_name_H-M   'P 1'
#
loop_
_entity.id
_entity.type
_entity.pdbx_description
1 polymer ?
#
loop_
_entity_poly.entity_id
_entity_poly.type
_entity_poly.pdbx_seq_one_letter_code
_entity_poly.pdbx_strand_id
1 'polypeptide(L)'
;MERKMFENIPEMIKRTYVITICISVISLIAGVLLQREEIYLGFFTGSLISLLNTYLLISGTYKILHVKLNGKIAGTLEFIKRMIVFCFGVLFVVYISKKYYADSVLWNIAATGAGSLSFKFSIFINSFISKYIKKS
;
A
#
# COMPACT_ATOMS: atom_id res chain seq x y z
N MET A 1 -6.91 14.63 16.51
CA MET A 1 -7.89 14.42 15.43
C MET A 1 -7.67 13.09 14.71
N GLU A 2 -6.42 12.69 14.43
CA GLU A 2 -6.08 11.39 13.81
C GLU A 2 -6.49 10.15 14.63
N ARG A 3 -6.47 10.19 15.97
CA ARG A 3 -6.87 9.03 16.81
C ARG A 3 -8.34 8.62 16.63
N LYS A 4 -9.27 9.59 16.57
CA LYS A 4 -10.71 9.31 16.34
C LYS A 4 -10.97 8.74 14.96
N MET A 5 -10.15 9.12 13.97
CA MET A 5 -10.25 8.61 12.61
C MET A 5 -9.92 7.12 12.56
N PHE A 6 -8.89 6.68 13.30
CA PHE A 6 -8.55 5.27 13.43
C PHE A 6 -9.59 4.48 14.22
N GLU A 7 -10.19 5.03 15.29
CA GLU A 7 -11.21 4.32 16.07
C GLU A 7 -12.41 3.86 15.22
N ASN A 8 -12.91 4.73 14.34
CA ASN A 8 -14.09 4.47 13.50
C ASN A 8 -13.82 3.65 12.23
N ILE A 9 -12.58 3.22 11.99
CA ILE A 9 -12.26 2.35 10.84
C ILE A 9 -12.81 0.94 11.12
N PRO A 10 -13.50 0.31 10.15
CA PRO A 10 -13.88 -1.09 10.23
C PRO A 10 -12.69 -1.97 10.66
N GLU A 11 -12.90 -2.83 11.65
CA GLU A 11 -11.85 -3.67 12.24
C GLU A 11 -11.13 -4.54 11.18
N MET A 12 -11.87 -4.92 10.13
CA MET A 12 -11.33 -5.60 8.95
C MET A 12 -10.24 -4.79 8.25
N ILE A 13 -10.42 -3.48 8.06
CA ILE A 13 -9.43 -2.62 7.40
C ILE A 13 -8.21 -2.41 8.29
N LYS A 14 -8.40 -2.26 9.61
CA LYS A 14 -7.29 -2.20 10.57
C LYS A 14 -6.43 -3.45 10.49
N ARG A 15 -7.06 -4.63 10.50
CA ARG A 15 -6.36 -5.92 10.43
C ARG A 15 -5.62 -6.08 9.10
N THR A 16 -6.26 -5.71 7.99
CA THR A 16 -5.62 -5.69 6.66
C THR A 16 -4.41 -4.76 6.64
N TYR A 17 -4.51 -3.57 7.22
CA TYR A 17 -3.41 -2.60 7.29
C TYR A 17 -2.21 -3.15 8.07
N VAL A 18 -2.45 -3.80 9.22
CA VAL A 18 -1.40 -4.49 9.99
C VAL A 18 -0.76 -5.62 9.18
N ILE A 19 -1.56 -6.45 8.49
CA ILE A 19 -1.04 -7.52 7.62
C ILE A 19 -0.14 -6.93 6.51
N THR A 20 -0.54 -5.82 5.89
CA THR A 20 0.27 -5.16 4.86
C THR A 20 1.59 -4.64 5.45
N ILE A 21 1.59 -4.06 6.65
CA ILE A 21 2.83 -3.66 7.35
C ILE A 21 3.74 -4.87 7.58
N CYS A 22 3.19 -6.00 8.05
CA CYS A 22 3.97 -7.22 8.24
C CYS A 22 4.58 -7.70 6.93
N ILE A 23 3.81 -7.72 5.83
CA ILE A 23 4.32 -8.09 4.50
C ILE A 23 5.43 -7.14 4.05
N SER A 24 5.29 -5.83 4.27
CA SER A 24 6.34 -4.84 3.97
C SER A 24 7.63 -5.16 4.72
N VAL A 25 7.56 -5.37 6.03
CA VAL A 25 8.74 -5.67 6.87
C VAL A 25 9.39 -7.00 6.47
N ILE A 26 8.58 -8.05 6.26
CA ILE A 26 9.08 -9.36 5.83
C ILE A 26 9.77 -9.24 4.46
N SER A 27 9.18 -8.50 3.52
CA SER A 27 9.78 -8.31 2.20
C SER A 27 11.11 -7.57 2.27
N LEU A 28 11.24 -6.58 3.15
CA LEU A 28 12.50 -5.88 3.35
C LEU A 28 13.58 -6.82 3.90
N ILE A 29 13.28 -7.56 4.97
CA ILE A 29 14.22 -8.49 5.60
C ILE A 29 14.61 -9.61 4.63
N ALA A 30 13.63 -10.23 3.97
CA ALA A 30 13.86 -11.31 3.02
C ALA A 30 14.63 -10.82 1.79
N GLY A 31 14.33 -9.63 1.27
CA GLY A 31 15.02 -9.06 0.13
C GLY A 31 16.49 -8.75 0.43
N VAL A 32 16.78 -8.21 1.62
CA VAL A 32 18.17 -7.97 2.06
C VAL A 32 18.93 -9.28 2.26
N LEU A 33 18.32 -10.28 2.89
CA LEU A 33 18.95 -11.59 3.11
C LEU A 33 19.24 -12.34 1.81
N LEU A 34 18.31 -12.29 0.85
CA LEU A 34 18.45 -12.94 -0.45
C LEU A 34 19.29 -12.11 -1.44
N GLN A 35 19.69 -10.89 -1.07
CA GLN A 35 20.37 -9.92 -1.93
C GLN A 35 19.63 -9.67 -3.26
N ARG A 36 18.29 -9.63 -3.19
CA ARG A 36 17.41 -9.41 -4.35
C ARG A 36 16.83 -8.00 -4.31
N GLU A 37 17.38 -7.11 -5.14
CA GLU A 37 16.95 -5.72 -5.27
C GLU A 37 15.48 -5.60 -5.64
N GLU A 38 14.94 -6.55 -6.38
CA GLU A 38 13.54 -6.53 -6.77
C GLU A 38 12.62 -6.59 -5.55
N ILE A 39 13.06 -7.28 -4.49
CA ILE A 39 12.29 -7.49 -3.28
C ILE A 39 12.48 -6.33 -2.30
N TYR A 40 13.72 -6.00 -1.92
CA TYR A 40 13.95 -4.95 -0.90
C TYR A 40 13.81 -3.52 -1.43
N LEU A 41 14.03 -3.29 -2.73
CA LEU A 41 13.83 -1.97 -3.36
C LEU A 41 12.45 -1.91 -3.98
N GLY A 42 12.15 -2.82 -4.92
CA GLY A 42 10.92 -2.77 -5.71
C GLY A 42 9.68 -3.08 -4.88
N PHE A 43 9.55 -4.33 -4.43
CA PHE A 43 8.37 -4.81 -3.70
C PHE A 43 8.14 -4.02 -2.41
N PHE A 44 9.19 -3.76 -1.63
CA PHE A 44 9.09 -2.94 -0.43
C PHE A 44 8.55 -1.53 -0.72
N THR A 45 9.12 -0.82 -1.69
CA THR A 45 8.64 0.53 -2.05
C THR A 45 7.20 0.48 -2.55
N GLY A 46 6.86 -0.53 -3.35
CA GLY A 46 5.48 -0.80 -3.77
C GLY A 46 4.54 -0.96 -2.57
N SER A 47 4.92 -1.75 -1.58
CA SER A 47 4.12 -2.00 -0.38
C SER A 47 3.94 -0.73 0.47
N LEU A 48 4.95 0.14 0.55
CA LEU A 48 4.83 1.46 1.19
C LEU A 48 3.84 2.37 0.45
N ILE A 49 3.87 2.39 -0.88
CA ILE A 49 2.88 3.11 -1.70
C ILE A 49 1.47 2.58 -1.39
N SER A 50 1.32 1.27 -1.25
CA SER A 50 0.05 0.63 -0.89
C SER A 50 -0.46 1.12 0.47
N LEU A 51 0.40 1.16 1.49
CA LEU A 51 0.07 1.66 2.83
C LEU A 51 -0.36 3.13 2.82
N LEU A 52 0.39 3.99 2.11
CA LEU A 52 0.06 5.42 1.97
C LEU A 52 -1.26 5.62 1.22
N ASN A 53 -1.49 4.87 0.14
CA ASN A 53 -2.73 4.95 -0.63
C ASN A 53 -3.94 4.52 0.21
N THR A 54 -3.81 3.47 1.02
CA THR A 54 -4.84 3.04 1.94
C THR A 54 -5.12 4.09 3.02
N TYR A 55 -4.07 4.67 3.60
CA TYR A 55 -4.22 5.73 4.60
C TYR A 55 -4.98 6.94 4.04
N LEU A 56 -4.59 7.40 2.84
CA LEU A 56 -5.27 8.48 2.13
C LEU A 56 -6.72 8.11 1.82
N LEU A 57 -6.98 6.88 1.35
CA LEU A 57 -8.35 6.40 1.10
C LEU A 57 -9.23 6.48 2.36
N ILE A 58 -8.75 5.98 3.49
CA ILE A 58 -9.51 5.98 4.76
C ILE A 58 -9.77 7.43 5.21
N SER A 59 -8.74 8.27 5.18
CA SER A 59 -8.87 9.69 5.54
C SER A 59 -9.86 10.43 4.63
N GLY A 60 -9.76 10.23 3.32
CA GLY A 60 -10.64 10.83 2.33
C GLY A 60 -12.09 10.40 2.51
N THR A 61 -12.32 9.09 2.67
CA THR A 61 -13.65 8.53 2.91
C THR A 61 -14.26 9.09 4.20
N TYR A 62 -13.49 9.18 5.29
CA TYR A 62 -13.96 9.76 6.55
C TYR A 62 -14.37 11.23 6.37
N LYS A 63 -13.57 12.04 5.67
CA LYS A 63 -13.87 13.45 5.39
C LYS A 63 -15.15 13.60 4.55
N ILE A 64 -15.33 12.78 3.51
CA ILE A 64 -16.51 12.85 2.65
C ILE A 64 -17.78 12.49 3.43
N LEU A 65 -17.75 11.41 4.23
CA LEU A 65 -18.89 10.95 5.03
C LEU A 65 -19.28 11.91 6.16
N HIS A 66 -18.31 12.47 6.88
CA HIS A 66 -18.59 13.32 8.05
C HIS A 66 -18.74 14.82 7.73
N VAL A 67 -18.15 15.33 6.65
CA VAL A 67 -18.07 16.78 6.39
C VAL A 67 -19.07 17.24 5.31
N LYS A 68 -19.87 16.35 4.70
CA LYS A 68 -20.84 16.70 3.63
C LYS A 68 -20.22 17.54 2.50
N LEU A 69 -18.92 17.38 2.25
CA LEU A 69 -18.22 18.07 1.17
C LEU A 69 -18.70 17.50 -0.17
N ASN A 70 -18.86 18.33 -1.21
CA ASN A 70 -19.31 17.93 -2.56
C ASN A 70 -18.55 16.66 -3.04
N GLY A 71 -19.18 15.50 -2.87
CA GLY A 71 -18.48 14.20 -2.83
C GLY A 71 -17.74 13.86 -4.12
N LYS A 72 -18.21 14.41 -5.25
CA LYS A 72 -17.61 14.21 -6.57
C LYS A 72 -16.25 14.89 -6.70
N ILE A 73 -16.12 16.13 -6.25
CA ILE A 73 -14.87 16.91 -6.35
C ILE A 73 -13.87 16.44 -5.31
N ALA A 74 -14.33 16.24 -4.07
CA ALA A 74 -13.50 15.74 -2.97
C ALA A 74 -12.90 14.36 -3.27
N GLY A 75 -13.73 13.43 -3.79
CA GLY A 75 -13.27 12.10 -4.18
C GLY A 75 -12.26 12.13 -5.32
N THR A 76 -12.43 13.03 -6.29
CA THR A 76 -11.50 13.19 -7.42
C THR A 76 -10.14 13.72 -6.93
N LEU A 77 -10.13 14.71 -6.03
CA LEU A 77 -8.89 15.24 -5.44
C LEU A 77 -8.12 14.20 -4.62
N GLU A 78 -8.83 13.43 -3.79
CA GLU A 78 -8.25 12.33 -3.03
C GLU A 78 -7.66 11.25 -3.97
N PHE A 79 -8.33 10.95 -5.08
CA PHE A 79 -7.82 10.03 -6.10
C PHE A 79 -6.55 10.55 -6.78
N ILE A 80 -6.52 11.83 -7.18
CA ILE A 80 -5.32 12.45 -7.79
C ILE A 80 -4.12 12.38 -6.84
N LYS A 81 -4.32 12.67 -5.54
CA LYS A 81 -3.24 12.54 -4.54
C LYS A 81 -2.64 11.13 -4.51
N ARG A 82 -3.48 10.09 -4.57
CA ARG A 82 -3.00 8.70 -4.61
C ARG A 82 -2.23 8.37 -5.89
N MET A 83 -2.66 8.89 -7.04
CA MET A 83 -1.92 8.73 -8.30
C MET A 83 -0.57 9.44 -8.26
N ILE A 84 -0.50 10.62 -7.65
CA ILE A 84 0.75 11.35 -7.45
C ILE A 84 1.71 10.52 -6.58
N VAL A 85 1.25 10.01 -5.43
CA VAL A 85 2.07 9.15 -4.55
C VAL A 85 2.59 7.92 -5.29
N PHE A 86 1.73 7.26 -6.07
CA PHE A 86 2.14 6.10 -6.88
C PHE A 86 3.21 6.47 -7.92
N CYS A 87 3.00 7.56 -8.67
CA CYS A 87 3.93 8.02 -9.68
C CYS A 87 5.29 8.39 -9.07
N PHE A 88 5.31 9.16 -7.97
CA PHE A 88 6.55 9.50 -7.26
C PHE A 88 7.28 8.27 -6.76
N GLY A 89 6.57 7.30 -6.19
CA GLY A 89 7.17 6.06 -5.72
C GLY A 89 7.81 5.23 -6.84
N VAL A 90 7.15 5.10 -7.99
CA VAL A 90 7.71 4.41 -9.15
C VAL A 90 8.91 5.17 -9.73
N LEU A 91 8.81 6.49 -9.88
CA LEU A 91 9.92 7.32 -10.38
C LEU A 91 11.15 7.23 -9.47
N PHE A 92 10.95 7.20 -8.15
CA PHE A 92 12.01 6.98 -7.18
C PHE A 92 12.70 5.63 -7.38
N VAL A 93 11.93 4.54 -7.53
CA VAL A 93 12.49 3.20 -7.80
C VAL A 93 13.25 3.19 -9.13
N VAL A 94 12.72 3.81 -10.19
CA VAL A 94 13.39 3.90 -11.49
C VAL A 94 14.71 4.65 -11.37
N TYR A 95 14.74 5.77 -10.66
CA TYR A 95 15.94 6.57 -10.48
C TYR A 95 17.04 5.79 -9.74
N ILE A 96 16.70 5.15 -8.62
CA ILE A 96 17.65 4.33 -7.85
C ILE A 96 18.08 3.10 -8.66
N SER A 97 17.16 2.44 -9.35
CA SER A 97 17.47 1.27 -10.16
C SER A 97 18.40 1.62 -11.32
N LYS A 98 18.18 2.73 -12.04
CA LYS A 98 19.09 3.16 -13.11
C LYS A 98 20.50 3.50 -12.59
N LYS A 99 20.61 3.98 -11.35
CA LYS A 99 21.89 4.38 -10.76
C LYS A 99 22.71 3.20 -10.21
N TYR A 100 22.05 2.19 -9.65
CA TYR A 100 22.72 1.10 -8.93
C TYR A 100 22.48 -0.31 -9.53
N TYR A 101 21.43 -0.49 -10.34
CA TYR A 101 20.93 -1.79 -10.82
C TYR A 101 20.36 -1.69 -12.25
N ALA A 102 21.18 -1.23 -13.21
CA ALA A 102 20.73 -0.87 -14.56
C ALA A 102 20.07 -2.04 -15.32
N ASP A 103 20.55 -3.27 -15.09
CA ASP A 103 20.03 -4.48 -15.74
C ASP A 103 18.69 -4.96 -15.14
N SER A 104 18.40 -4.58 -13.89
CA SER A 104 17.22 -5.04 -13.14
C SER A 104 16.11 -3.99 -13.06
N VAL A 105 16.22 -2.86 -13.76
CA VAL A 105 15.25 -1.75 -13.74
C VAL A 105 13.83 -2.25 -14.02
N LEU A 106 13.67 -3.10 -15.03
CA LEU A 106 12.35 -3.60 -15.43
C LEU A 106 11.72 -4.48 -14.33
N TRP A 107 12.53 -5.34 -13.72
CA TRP A 107 12.09 -6.20 -12.62
C TRP A 107 11.79 -5.41 -11.35
N ASN A 108 12.56 -4.37 -11.04
CA ASN A 108 12.29 -3.48 -9.91
C ASN A 108 10.98 -2.71 -10.07
N ILE A 109 10.68 -2.24 -11.29
CA ILE A 109 9.39 -1.61 -11.62
C ILE A 109 8.26 -2.63 -11.47
N ALA A 110 8.41 -3.84 -12.03
CA ALA A 110 7.41 -4.90 -11.93
C ALA A 110 7.13 -5.29 -10.48
N ALA A 111 8.17 -5.45 -9.67
CA ALA A 111 8.06 -5.75 -8.25
C ALA A 111 7.43 -4.60 -7.46
N THR A 112 7.69 -3.33 -7.82
CA THR A 112 7.00 -2.16 -7.26
C THR A 112 5.51 -2.20 -7.57
N GLY A 113 5.13 -2.58 -8.80
CA GLY A 113 3.75 -2.82 -9.18
C GLY A 113 3.11 -3.92 -8.32
N ALA A 114 3.78 -5.05 -8.15
CA ALA A 114 3.32 -6.15 -7.31
C ALA A 114 3.15 -5.73 -5.84
N GLY A 115 4.11 -5.00 -5.27
CA GLY A 115 4.05 -4.45 -3.91
C GLY A 115 2.92 -3.43 -3.74
N SER A 116 2.64 -2.61 -4.75
CA SER A 116 1.52 -1.65 -4.69
C SER A 116 0.15 -2.33 -4.55
N LEU A 117 0.05 -3.59 -4.99
CA LEU A 117 -1.13 -4.44 -4.86
C LEU A 117 -1.19 -5.20 -3.53
N SER A 118 -0.17 -5.13 -2.67
CA SER A 118 -0.09 -5.88 -1.40
C SER A 118 -1.30 -5.66 -0.49
N PHE A 119 -1.90 -4.47 -0.50
CA PHE A 119 -3.13 -4.22 0.27
C PHE A 119 -4.33 -5.04 -0.25
N LYS A 120 -4.48 -5.19 -1.57
CA LYS A 120 -5.56 -6.02 -2.16
C LYS A 120 -5.36 -7.50 -1.83
N PHE A 121 -4.11 -7.98 -1.89
CA PHE A 121 -3.76 -9.32 -1.43
C PHE A 121 -4.06 -9.50 0.07
N SER A 122 -3.77 -8.49 0.89
CA SER A 122 -4.07 -8.52 2.32
C SER A 122 -5.58 -8.60 2.59
N ILE A 123 -6.42 -7.90 1.81
CA ILE A 123 -7.89 -8.01 1.90
C ILE A 123 -8.33 -9.41 1.54
N PHE A 124 -7.80 -9.97 0.46
CA PHE A 124 -8.12 -11.33 0.01
C PHE A 124 -7.77 -12.36 1.09
N ILE A 125 -6.56 -12.28 1.67
CA ILE A 125 -6.10 -13.14 2.76
C ILE A 125 -7.02 -12.98 3.99
N ASN A 126 -7.32 -11.75 4.40
CA ASN A 126 -8.16 -11.49 5.58
C ASN A 126 -9.59 -12.02 5.38
N SER A 127 -10.15 -11.88 4.17
CA SER A 127 -11.45 -12.45 3.79
C SER A 127 -11.43 -13.98 3.83
N PHE A 128 -10.38 -14.61 3.30
CA PHE A 128 -10.17 -16.06 3.39
C PHE A 128 -10.07 -16.53 4.84
N ILE A 129 -9.22 -15.90 5.65
CA ILE A 129 -9.06 -16.19 7.08
C ILE A 129 -10.40 -16.05 7.81
N SER A 130 -11.15 -14.98 7.56
CA SER A 130 -12.46 -14.79 8.20
C SER A 130 -13.49 -15.83 7.76
N LYS A 131 -13.40 -16.35 6.54
CA LYS A 131 -14.33 -17.35 6.00
C LYS A 131 -14.03 -18.77 6.50
N TYR A 132 -12.76 -19.10 6.69
CA TYR A 132 -12.33 -20.46 7.05
C TYR A 132 -12.01 -20.63 8.55
N ILE A 133 -11.48 -19.61 9.23
CA ILE A 133 -11.08 -19.70 10.64
C ILE A 133 -12.24 -19.31 11.58
N LYS A 134 -13.11 -18.37 11.18
CA LYS A 134 -14.24 -17.93 12.03
C LYS A 134 -15.47 -18.84 11.97
N LYS A 135 -15.38 -19.95 11.20
CA LYS A 135 -16.42 -20.98 11.07
C LYS A 135 -16.06 -22.27 11.81
N SER A 136 -14.91 -22.32 12.49
CA SER A 136 -14.53 -23.37 13.44
C SER A 136 -14.69 -22.87 14.86
#